data_AF-A0A1Y3R815-F1
#
_entry.id   AF-A0A1Y3R815-F1
#
_cell.length_a   1.000
_cell.length_b   1.000
_cell.length_c   1.000
_cell.angle_alpha   90.00
_cell.angle_beta   90.00
_cell.angle_gamma   90.00
#
_symmetry.space_group_name_H-M   'P 1'
#
loop_
_entity.id
_entity.type
_entity.pdbx_description
1 polymer ?
#
loop_
_entity_poly.entity_id
_entity_poly.type
_entity_poly.pdbx_seq_one_letter_code
_entity_poly.pdbx_strand_id
1 'polypeptide(L)'
;MPVNVNPIMAAIVEAADTLNTAPEDYINPDDGLKYCGKCHTPKEAYFPEQCSKNGLDKHPIACKCAAEERAQREAEYRELERLNRIAMLRSEAFRDIPAAGWQFENAEILSAKCRST
;
A
#
# COMPACT_ATOMS: atom_id res chain seq x y z
N MET A 1 33.63 -15.07 -33.78
CA MET A 1 34.03 -14.47 -32.48
C MET A 1 32.79 -14.46 -31.61
N PRO A 2 32.70 -15.24 -30.53
CA PRO A 2 31.51 -15.21 -29.67
C PRO A 2 31.47 -13.87 -28.92
N VAL A 3 30.40 -13.10 -29.13
CA VAL A 3 30.14 -11.88 -28.37
C VAL A 3 29.89 -12.27 -26.91
N ASN A 4 30.83 -11.92 -26.04
CA ASN A 4 30.68 -12.05 -24.60
C ASN A 4 29.69 -10.97 -24.13
N VAL A 5 28.41 -11.30 -24.15
CA VAL A 5 27.36 -10.48 -23.51
C VAL A 5 27.54 -10.59 -22.00
N ASN A 6 27.83 -9.45 -21.37
CA ASN A 6 27.98 -9.36 -19.92
C ASN A 6 26.68 -9.88 -19.25
N PRO A 7 26.75 -10.89 -18.36
CA PRO A 7 25.56 -11.51 -17.76
C PRO A 7 24.65 -10.53 -17.02
N ILE A 8 25.19 -9.41 -16.54
CA ILE A 8 24.43 -8.34 -15.90
C ILE A 8 23.49 -7.64 -16.90
N MET A 9 23.96 -7.37 -18.12
CA MET A 9 23.15 -6.73 -19.16
C MET A 9 22.00 -7.65 -19.60
N ALA A 10 22.25 -8.96 -19.70
CA ALA A 10 21.21 -9.92 -20.05
C ALA A 10 20.09 -9.97 -19.00
N ALA A 11 20.44 -9.98 -17.71
CA ALA A 11 19.46 -9.95 -16.62
C ALA A 11 18.64 -8.65 -16.60
N ILE A 12 19.25 -7.50 -16.93
CA ILE A 12 18.54 -6.22 -17.02
C ILE A 12 17.56 -6.22 -18.19
N VAL A 13 17.95 -6.74 -19.35
CA VAL A 13 17.08 -6.83 -20.53
C VAL A 13 15.91 -7.80 -20.28
N GLU A 14 16.18 -8.95 -19.66
CA GLU A 14 15.14 -9.93 -19.31
C GLU A 14 14.18 -9.38 -18.24
N ALA A 15 14.68 -8.64 -17.25
CA ALA A 15 13.85 -7.92 -16.28
C ALA A 15 13.00 -6.80 -16.94
N ALA A 16 13.54 -6.09 -17.93
CA ALA A 16 12.80 -5.10 -18.68
C ALA A 16 11.72 -5.73 -19.58
N ASP A 17 12.03 -6.84 -20.26
CA ASP A 17 11.09 -7.56 -21.12
C ASP A 17 9.96 -8.20 -20.31
N THR A 18 10.24 -8.76 -19.13
CA THR A 18 9.20 -9.29 -18.23
C THR A 18 8.25 -8.21 -17.71
N LEU A 19 8.74 -6.97 -17.48
CA LEU A 19 7.87 -5.82 -17.16
C LEU A 19 6.98 -5.40 -18.35
N ASN A 20 7.50 -5.52 -19.57
CA ASN A 20 6.77 -5.24 -20.82
C ASN A 20 5.85 -6.40 -21.28
N THR A 21 5.94 -7.58 -20.65
CA THR A 21 5.08 -8.75 -20.96
C THR A 21 3.76 -8.71 -20.17
N ALA A 22 3.51 -7.66 -19.38
CA ALA A 22 2.18 -7.43 -18.82
C ALA A 22 1.19 -7.26 -19.98
N PRO A 23 0.00 -7.90 -19.94
CA PRO A 23 -0.99 -7.70 -20.99
C PRO A 23 -1.34 -6.21 -21.04
N GLU A 24 -1.00 -5.60 -22.16
CA GLU A 24 -1.20 -4.18 -22.43
C GLU A 24 -2.68 -3.80 -22.29
N ASP A 25 -2.92 -2.59 -21.85
CA ASP A 25 -4.28 -2.05 -21.79
C ASP A 25 -4.83 -1.89 -23.22
N TYR A 26 -6.05 -2.36 -23.45
CA TYR A 26 -6.69 -2.30 -24.77
C TYR A 26 -7.93 -1.41 -24.76
N ILE A 27 -8.28 -0.85 -25.92
CA ILE A 27 -9.52 -0.09 -26.09
C ILE A 27 -10.58 -1.05 -26.63
N ASN A 28 -11.73 -1.15 -25.96
CA ASN A 28 -12.85 -1.93 -26.47
C ASN A 28 -13.51 -1.15 -27.63
N PRO A 29 -13.58 -1.69 -28.87
CA PRO A 29 -14.19 -1.00 -29.99
C PRO A 29 -15.70 -0.73 -29.82
N ASP A 30 -16.40 -1.55 -29.02
CA ASP A 30 -17.86 -1.42 -28.83
C ASP A 30 -18.21 -0.22 -27.93
N ASP A 31 -17.47 -0.06 -26.82
CA ASP A 31 -17.73 0.98 -25.82
C ASP A 31 -16.82 2.21 -25.97
N GLY A 32 -15.71 2.08 -26.72
CA GLY A 32 -14.66 3.10 -26.83
C GLY A 32 -13.90 3.38 -25.53
N LEU A 33 -14.04 2.54 -24.50
CA LEU A 33 -13.37 2.68 -23.20
C LEU A 33 -12.08 1.87 -23.14
N LYS A 34 -11.11 2.33 -22.35
CA LYS A 34 -9.90 1.54 -22.04
C LYS A 34 -10.18 0.47 -20.99
N TYR A 35 -9.66 -0.73 -21.23
CA TYR A 35 -9.75 -1.90 -20.37
C TYR A 35 -8.36 -2.34 -19.92
N CYS A 36 -8.32 -2.90 -18.72
CA CYS A 36 -7.09 -3.48 -18.20
C CYS A 36 -6.82 -4.84 -18.85
N GLY A 37 -5.62 -5.04 -19.40
CA GLY A 37 -5.23 -6.34 -19.99
C GLY A 37 -5.15 -7.50 -18.97
N LYS A 38 -5.02 -7.22 -17.67
CA LYS A 38 -4.91 -8.25 -16.62
C LYS A 38 -6.25 -8.76 -16.09
N CYS A 39 -7.20 -7.86 -15.85
CA CYS A 39 -8.49 -8.20 -15.20
C CYS A 39 -9.71 -7.94 -16.08
N HIS A 40 -9.51 -7.48 -17.32
CA HIS A 40 -10.58 -7.16 -18.28
C HIS A 40 -11.67 -6.25 -17.71
N THR A 41 -11.31 -5.39 -16.75
CA THR A 41 -12.22 -4.38 -16.20
C THR A 41 -11.93 -3.02 -16.79
N PRO A 42 -12.96 -2.17 -16.96
CA PRO A 42 -12.78 -0.83 -17.47
C PRO A 42 -11.86 -0.01 -16.56
N LYS A 43 -10.93 0.72 -17.18
CA LYS A 43 -10.08 1.74 -16.56
C LYS A 43 -10.62 3.16 -16.77
N GLU A 44 -11.66 3.29 -17.58
CA GLU A 44 -12.32 4.55 -17.86
C GLU A 44 -13.84 4.32 -17.79
N ALA A 45 -14.59 5.37 -17.44
CA ALA A 45 -16.03 5.39 -17.59
C ALA A 45 -16.49 6.75 -18.09
N TYR A 46 -17.69 6.79 -18.64
CA TYR A 46 -18.33 8.03 -19.03
C TYR A 46 -18.90 8.76 -17.81
N PHE A 47 -18.88 10.09 -17.86
CA PHE A 47 -19.66 10.88 -16.92
C PHE A 47 -21.16 10.63 -17.13
N PRO A 48 -22.00 10.70 -16.08
CA PRO A 48 -23.45 10.71 -16.24
C PRO A 48 -23.88 11.87 -17.16
N GLU A 49 -24.96 11.66 -17.93
CA GLU A 49 -25.40 12.56 -19.01
C GLU A 49 -25.36 14.04 -18.61
N GLN A 50 -24.75 14.86 -19.48
CA GLN A 50 -24.64 16.33 -19.43
C GLN A 50 -23.55 16.94 -18.50
N CYS A 51 -22.65 16.13 -17.94
CA CYS A 51 -21.53 16.63 -17.14
C CYS A 51 -20.17 16.36 -17.81
N SER A 52 -19.91 16.98 -18.97
CA SER A 52 -18.53 17.05 -19.50
C SER A 52 -17.72 17.98 -18.58
N LYS A 53 -16.74 17.44 -17.86
CA LYS A 53 -15.80 18.26 -17.09
C LYS A 53 -14.62 18.61 -17.98
N ASN A 54 -14.39 19.90 -18.22
CA ASN A 54 -13.25 20.39 -18.99
C ASN A 54 -13.18 19.84 -20.44
N GLY A 55 -14.32 19.49 -21.04
CA GLY A 55 -14.38 18.88 -22.37
C GLY A 55 -13.92 17.41 -22.42
N LEU A 56 -13.75 16.75 -21.26
CA LEU A 56 -13.54 15.32 -21.15
C LEU A 56 -14.86 14.64 -20.80
N ASP A 57 -15.32 13.77 -21.69
CA ASP A 57 -16.54 12.96 -21.49
C ASP A 57 -16.26 11.66 -20.71
N LYS A 58 -14.98 11.29 -20.60
CA LYS A 58 -14.48 10.09 -19.93
C LYS A 58 -13.65 10.48 -18.71
N HIS A 59 -13.75 9.70 -17.64
CA HIS A 59 -12.89 9.83 -16.47
C HIS A 59 -12.21 8.50 -16.14
N PRO A 60 -10.99 8.53 -15.58
CA PRO A 60 -10.32 7.32 -15.12
C PRO A 60 -11.07 6.69 -13.94
N ILE A 61 -11.11 5.38 -13.92
CA ILE A 61 -11.57 4.54 -12.82
C ILE A 61 -10.47 3.51 -12.51
N ALA A 62 -10.33 3.15 -11.23
CA ALA A 62 -9.42 2.09 -10.84
C ALA A 62 -9.94 0.74 -11.33
N CYS A 63 -9.12 -0.01 -12.08
CA CYS A 63 -9.40 -1.41 -12.37
C CYS A 63 -9.37 -2.25 -11.08
N LYS A 64 -9.91 -3.47 -11.14
CA LYS A 64 -9.95 -4.37 -9.97
C LYS A 64 -8.58 -4.62 -9.35
N CYS A 65 -7.55 -4.88 -10.16
CA CYS A 65 -6.18 -5.07 -9.67
C CYS A 65 -5.66 -3.85 -8.90
N ALA A 66 -5.87 -2.64 -9.45
CA ALA A 66 -5.42 -1.41 -8.81
C ALA A 66 -6.23 -1.08 -7.54
N ALA A 67 -7.50 -1.48 -7.50
CA ALA A 67 -8.34 -1.34 -6.31
C ALA A 67 -7.88 -2.28 -5.18
N GLU A 68 -7.56 -3.54 -5.50
CA GLU A 68 -7.05 -4.52 -4.55
C GLU A 68 -5.70 -4.12 -3.98
N GLU A 69 -4.76 -3.70 -4.83
CA GLU A 69 -3.44 -3.24 -4.39
C GLU A 69 -3.54 -2.01 -3.46
N ARG A 70 -4.42 -1.07 -3.80
CA ARG A 70 -4.70 0.08 -2.93
C ARG A 70 -5.29 -0.37 -1.59
N ALA A 71 -6.23 -1.30 -1.61
CA ALA A 71 -6.86 -1.83 -0.39
C ALA A 71 -5.84 -2.56 0.51
N GLN A 72 -4.91 -3.32 -0.07
CA GLN A 72 -3.82 -3.95 0.67
C GLN A 72 -2.92 -2.91 1.34
N ARG A 73 -2.46 -1.92 0.59
CA ARG A 73 -1.65 -0.82 1.14
C ARG A 73 -2.39 -0.07 2.25
N GLU A 74 -3.66 0.27 2.04
CA GLU A 74 -4.47 0.92 3.07
C GLU A 74 -4.64 0.04 4.33
N ALA A 75 -4.77 -1.27 4.18
CA ALA A 75 -4.86 -2.19 5.30
C ALA A 75 -3.54 -2.24 6.09
N GLU A 76 -2.39 -2.29 5.41
CA GLU A 76 -1.07 -2.20 6.03
C GLU A 76 -0.90 -0.89 6.80
N TYR A 77 -1.27 0.24 6.19
CA TYR A 77 -1.24 1.55 6.86
C TYR A 77 -2.13 1.58 8.10
N ARG A 78 -3.36 1.02 8.03
CA ARG A 78 -4.25 0.95 9.19
C ARG A 78 -3.67 0.09 10.31
N GLU A 79 -3.00 -1.00 9.98
CA GLU A 79 -2.37 -1.86 10.98
C GLU A 79 -1.18 -1.16 11.63
N LEU A 80 -0.35 -0.45 10.86
CA LEU A 80 0.74 0.37 11.39
C LEU A 80 0.19 1.47 12.31
N GLU A 81 -0.86 2.18 11.89
CA GLU A 81 -1.54 3.19 12.70
C GLU A 81 -2.06 2.60 14.02
N ARG A 82 -2.65 1.40 13.96
CA ARG A 82 -3.14 0.67 15.15
C ARG A 82 -2.00 0.34 16.11
N LEU A 83 -0.90 -0.21 15.60
CA LEU A 83 0.28 -0.55 16.40
C LEU A 83 0.92 0.70 17.01
N ASN A 84 1.06 1.77 16.24
CA ASN A 84 1.56 3.05 16.72
C ASN A 84 0.68 3.63 17.83
N ARG A 85 -0.64 3.58 17.65
CA ARG A 85 -1.59 4.02 18.68
C ARG A 85 -1.44 3.20 19.96
N ILE A 86 -1.30 1.89 19.87
CA ILE A 86 -1.06 1.02 21.03
C ILE A 86 0.27 1.36 21.71
N ALA A 87 1.34 1.55 20.94
CA ALA A 87 2.65 1.91 21.47
C ALA A 87 2.61 3.27 22.18
N MET A 88 1.93 4.26 21.60
CA MET A 88 1.71 5.57 22.22
C MET A 88 0.93 5.45 23.53
N LEU A 89 -0.23 4.79 23.52
CA LEU A 89 -1.04 4.60 24.73
C LEU A 89 -0.28 3.85 25.82
N ARG A 90 0.51 2.84 25.45
CA ARG A 90 1.39 2.14 26.38
C ARG A 90 2.42 3.08 26.98
N SER A 91 3.06 3.91 26.16
CA SER A 91 4.02 4.90 26.65
C SER A 91 3.37 5.91 27.59
N GLU A 92 2.16 6.38 27.28
CA GLU A 92 1.42 7.33 28.10
C GLU A 92 1.01 6.75 29.46
N ALA A 93 0.50 5.53 29.48
CA ALA A 93 0.04 4.85 30.70
C ALA A 93 1.20 4.52 31.65
N PHE A 94 2.39 4.24 31.09
CA PHE A 94 3.59 3.91 31.86
C PHE A 94 4.62 5.04 31.87
N ARG A 95 4.19 6.30 31.70
CA ARG A 95 5.09 7.47 31.78
C ARG A 95 5.76 7.59 33.14
N ASP A 96 4.98 7.41 34.21
CA ASP A 96 5.42 7.67 35.59
C ASP A 96 5.79 6.40 36.37
N ILE A 97 5.41 5.24 35.84
CA ILE A 97 5.78 3.94 36.41
C ILE A 97 7.07 3.51 35.70
N PRO A 98 8.18 3.26 36.42
CA PRO A 98 9.37 2.59 35.88
C PRO A 98 9.08 1.11 35.54
N ALA A 99 7.97 0.82 34.85
CA ALA A 99 7.53 -0.50 34.45
C ALA A 99 8.54 -1.16 33.50
N ALA A 100 9.26 -0.36 32.71
CA ALA A 100 10.35 -0.83 31.85
C ALA A 100 11.54 -1.40 32.64
N GLY A 101 11.73 -1.02 33.92
CA GLY A 101 12.75 -1.55 34.83
C GLY A 101 12.17 -2.45 35.93
N TRP A 102 10.91 -2.84 35.82
CA TRP A 102 10.24 -3.65 36.82
C TRP A 102 10.76 -5.09 36.77
N GLN A 103 11.34 -5.53 37.88
CA GLN A 103 11.87 -6.87 38.13
C GLN A 103 11.43 -7.30 39.52
N PHE A 104 11.42 -8.61 39.80
CA PHE A 104 11.00 -9.11 41.11
C PHE A 104 11.84 -8.52 42.26
N GLU A 105 13.15 -8.29 42.04
CA GLU A 105 14.02 -7.65 43.04
C GLU A 105 13.69 -6.18 43.29
N ASN A 106 13.07 -5.48 42.33
CA ASN A 106 12.76 -4.04 42.42
C ASN A 106 11.31 -3.75 42.84
N ALA A 107 10.50 -4.78 43.10
CA ALA A 107 9.07 -4.65 43.36
C ALA A 107 8.75 -3.83 44.64
N GLU A 108 9.59 -3.92 45.68
CA GLU A 108 9.41 -3.15 46.91
C GLU A 108 9.61 -1.64 46.69
N ILE A 109 10.63 -1.26 45.91
CA ILE A 109 10.98 0.13 45.60
C ILE A 109 9.88 0.79 44.73
N LEU A 110 9.38 0.05 43.75
CA LEU A 110 8.31 0.50 42.84
C LEU A 110 6.94 0.60 43.54
N SER A 111 6.60 -0.35 44.41
CA SER A 111 5.31 -0.35 45.13
C SER A 111 5.24 0.66 46.29
N ALA A 112 6.37 1.14 46.80
CA ALA A 112 6.41 2.23 47.78
C ALA A 112 5.98 3.57 47.14
N LYS A 113 6.37 3.82 45.89
CA LYS A 113 6.10 5.08 45.17
C LYS A 113 4.65 5.24 44.71
N CYS A 114 3.92 4.14 44.51
CA CYS A 114 2.48 4.15 44.23
C CYS A 114 1.60 4.28 45.47
N ARG A 115 2.15 4.14 46.69
CA ARG A 115 1.40 4.24 47.95
C ARG A 115 1.34 5.64 48.54
N SER A 116 2.09 6.59 47.98
CA SER A 116 2.25 7.96 48.51
C SER A 116 1.43 9.02 47.79
N THR A 117 0.47 8.63 46.93
CA THR A 117 -0.52 9.50 46.28
C THR A 117 -1.91 9.03 46.66
#